data_AF-A0A9D9S9W6-F1
#
_entry.id   AF-A0A9D9S9W6-F1
#
_cell.length_a   1.000
_cell.length_b   1.000
_cell.length_c   1.000
_cell.angle_alpha   90.00
_cell.angle_beta   90.00
_cell.angle_gamma   90.00
#
_symmetry.space_group_name_H-M   'P 1'
#
loop_
_entity.id
_entity.type
_entity.pdbx_description
1 polymer ?
#
loop_
_entity_poly.entity_id
_entity_poly.type
_entity_poly.pdbx_seq_one_letter_code
_entity_poly.pdbx_strand_id
1 'polypeptide(L)'
;SAGIEAGSWLQVWLPGQDLWSWLAWIAVWLLAGRTLHRALQTADTRWPWAMHRDGYVRWVLWPVCGLLLLTVAALQTAHDGGSALRYLPLASALDLASIAALLWLARRRLLPVSLIGAAGLLWVSALVARSVHHLAGVAWSAAAMFQSTLLQAALSLTWTLAALALMIHATRRRARALWFAGFALLAAVGAKLLMVDLASAGTVEWTASLLGIGALILVASYVAPVPPATEPPGVTP
;
A
#
# COMPACT_ATOMS: atom_id res chain seq x y z
N SER A 1 -12.26 -29.59 -7.39
CA SER A 1 -11.24 -30.65 -7.34
C SER A 1 -10.05 -30.38 -8.27
N ALA A 2 -10.18 -29.75 -9.44
CA ALA A 2 -9.03 -29.47 -10.32
C ALA A 2 -7.93 -28.55 -9.74
N GLY A 3 -8.28 -27.56 -8.89
CA GLY A 3 -7.30 -26.66 -8.27
C GLY A 3 -6.47 -27.31 -7.15
N ILE A 4 -7.01 -28.34 -6.49
CA ILE A 4 -6.31 -29.04 -5.40
C ILE A 4 -5.31 -30.04 -5.98
N GLU A 5 -5.67 -30.73 -7.06
CA GLU A 5 -4.78 -31.65 -7.75
C GLU A 5 -3.64 -30.92 -8.47
N ALA A 6 -3.92 -29.79 -9.14
CA ALA A 6 -2.85 -28.99 -9.74
C ALA A 6 -1.84 -28.49 -8.69
N GLY A 7 -2.30 -28.17 -7.47
CA GLY A 7 -1.45 -27.77 -6.35
C GLY A 7 -0.54 -28.89 -5.84
N SER A 8 -1.02 -30.13 -5.81
CA SER A 8 -0.23 -31.27 -5.31
C SER A 8 0.89 -31.68 -6.29
N TRP A 9 0.63 -31.64 -7.61
CA TRP A 9 1.66 -31.91 -8.62
C TRP A 9 2.77 -30.84 -8.64
N LEU A 10 2.44 -29.57 -8.37
CA LEU A 10 3.42 -28.48 -8.27
C LEU A 10 4.32 -28.59 -7.02
N GLN A 11 3.78 -29.07 -5.89
CA GLN A 11 4.56 -29.28 -4.66
C GLN A 11 5.62 -30.36 -4.79
N VAL A 12 5.38 -31.38 -5.63
CA VAL A 12 6.34 -32.47 -5.87
C VAL A 12 7.55 -32.00 -6.67
N TRP A 13 7.36 -31.07 -7.60
CA TRP A 13 8.43 -30.59 -8.48
C TRP A 13 9.20 -29.39 -7.93
N LEU A 14 8.56 -28.52 -7.12
CA LEU A 14 9.19 -27.36 -6.51
C LEU A 14 8.73 -27.19 -5.05
N PRO A 15 9.44 -27.77 -4.07
CA PRO A 15 9.11 -27.61 -2.65
C PRO A 15 9.24 -26.13 -2.25
N GLY A 16 8.16 -25.55 -1.69
CA GLY A 16 8.10 -24.14 -1.25
C GLY A 16 7.19 -23.20 -2.08
N GLN A 17 6.43 -23.70 -3.05
CA GLN A 17 5.62 -22.89 -3.98
C GLN A 17 4.24 -22.40 -3.49
N ASP A 18 4.04 -22.23 -2.19
CA ASP A 18 2.73 -21.82 -1.68
C ASP A 18 2.24 -20.49 -2.29
N LEU A 19 3.18 -19.58 -2.61
CA LEU A 19 2.91 -18.27 -3.18
C LEU A 19 2.04 -18.32 -4.46
N TRP A 20 2.27 -19.25 -5.39
CA TRP A 20 1.53 -19.28 -6.66
C TRP A 20 0.04 -19.60 -6.46
N SER A 21 -0.27 -20.46 -5.49
CA SER A 21 -1.65 -20.78 -5.13
C SER A 21 -2.36 -19.55 -4.56
N TRP A 22 -1.66 -18.75 -3.75
CA TRP A 22 -2.15 -17.51 -3.18
C TRP A 22 -2.29 -16.38 -4.21
N LEU A 23 -1.38 -16.30 -5.18
CA LEU A 23 -1.48 -15.34 -6.29
C LEU A 23 -2.70 -15.62 -7.18
N ALA A 24 -3.09 -16.89 -7.32
CA ALA A 24 -4.31 -17.25 -8.04
C ALA A 24 -5.55 -16.58 -7.43
N TRP A 25 -5.59 -16.39 -6.10
CA TRP A 25 -6.69 -15.67 -5.45
C TRP A 25 -6.73 -14.19 -5.81
N ILE A 26 -5.58 -13.50 -5.90
CA ILE A 26 -5.53 -12.13 -6.42
C ILE A 26 -6.09 -12.10 -7.84
N ALA A 27 -5.68 -13.03 -8.69
CA ALA A 27 -6.15 -13.11 -10.07
C ALA A 27 -7.67 -13.36 -10.15
N VAL A 28 -8.20 -14.28 -9.33
CA VAL A 28 -9.64 -14.60 -9.25
C VAL A 28 -10.43 -13.35 -8.86
N TRP A 29 -10.07 -12.68 -7.76
CA TRP A 29 -10.80 -11.49 -7.31
C TRP A 29 -10.67 -10.32 -8.29
N LEU A 30 -9.50 -10.14 -8.89
CA LEU A 30 -9.26 -9.09 -9.88
C LEU A 30 -10.07 -9.34 -11.16
N LEU A 31 -10.08 -10.57 -11.66
CA LEU A 31 -10.85 -10.93 -12.85
C LEU A 31 -12.35 -10.83 -12.58
N ALA A 32 -12.84 -11.39 -11.47
CA ALA A 32 -14.24 -11.29 -11.06
C ALA A 32 -14.69 -9.83 -10.88
N GLY A 33 -13.87 -9.01 -10.21
CA GLY A 33 -14.14 -7.58 -10.05
C GLY A 33 -14.17 -6.83 -11.39
N ARG A 34 -13.24 -7.15 -12.30
CA ARG A 34 -13.17 -6.52 -13.63
C ARG A 34 -14.33 -6.92 -14.54
N THR A 35 -14.70 -8.20 -14.56
CA THR A 35 -15.84 -8.68 -15.37
C THR A 35 -17.14 -8.11 -14.85
N LEU A 36 -17.36 -8.12 -13.53
CA LEU A 36 -18.54 -7.55 -12.90
C LEU A 36 -18.62 -6.04 -13.12
N HIS A 37 -17.52 -5.31 -12.93
CA HIS A 37 -17.49 -3.86 -13.17
C HIS A 37 -17.80 -3.50 -14.63
N ARG A 38 -17.28 -4.28 -15.59
CA ARG A 38 -17.59 -4.11 -17.02
C ARG A 38 -19.06 -4.44 -17.33
N ALA A 39 -19.57 -5.55 -16.80
CA ALA A 39 -20.97 -5.96 -16.97
C ALA A 39 -21.96 -4.93 -16.38
N LEU A 40 -21.58 -4.26 -15.28
CA LEU A 40 -22.37 -3.18 -14.69
C LEU A 40 -22.23 -1.84 -15.43
N GLN A 41 -21.31 -1.73 -16.41
CA GLN A 41 -21.15 -0.55 -17.27
C GLN A 41 -21.79 -0.72 -18.64
N THR A 42 -22.02 -1.95 -19.09
CA THR A 42 -22.76 -2.22 -20.32
C THR A 42 -24.22 -1.78 -20.19
N ALA A 43 -24.71 -1.04 -21.18
CA ALA A 43 -26.05 -0.47 -21.23
C ALA A 43 -27.13 -1.49 -21.64
N ASP A 44 -26.85 -2.79 -21.57
CA ASP A 44 -27.81 -3.81 -21.97
C ASP A 44 -28.90 -3.96 -20.91
N THR A 45 -30.07 -3.41 -21.22
CA THR A 45 -31.24 -3.35 -20.34
C THR A 45 -31.95 -4.69 -20.19
N ARG A 46 -31.56 -5.73 -20.95
CA ARG A 46 -32.22 -7.04 -20.93
C ARG A 46 -31.83 -7.91 -19.73
N TRP A 47 -30.73 -7.58 -19.05
CA TRP A 47 -30.18 -8.44 -18.01
C TRP A 47 -30.54 -7.95 -16.59
N PRO A 48 -30.88 -8.84 -15.63
CA PRO A 48 -31.34 -8.47 -14.29
C PRO A 48 -30.47 -7.47 -13.49
N TRP A 49 -29.15 -7.40 -13.74
CA TRP A 49 -28.27 -6.40 -13.10
C TRP A 49 -28.55 -4.96 -13.55
N ALA A 50 -29.16 -4.74 -14.72
CA ALA A 50 -29.52 -3.41 -15.21
C ALA A 50 -30.66 -2.78 -14.39
N MET A 51 -31.58 -3.61 -13.87
CA MET A 51 -32.73 -3.16 -13.08
C MET A 51 -32.38 -2.85 -11.62
N HIS A 52 -31.35 -3.50 -11.05
CA HIS A 52 -30.93 -3.34 -9.65
C HIS A 52 -29.45 -2.95 -9.52
N ARG A 53 -28.95 -2.10 -10.43
CA ARG A 53 -27.52 -1.76 -10.55
C ARG A 53 -26.86 -1.35 -9.24
N ASP A 54 -27.51 -0.47 -8.48
CA ASP A 54 -26.97 0.04 -7.20
C ASP A 54 -26.86 -1.07 -6.14
N GLY A 55 -27.80 -2.02 -6.14
CA GLY A 55 -27.76 -3.20 -5.28
C GLY A 55 -26.56 -4.08 -5.60
N TYR A 56 -26.30 -4.36 -6.88
CA TYR A 56 -25.14 -5.15 -7.31
C TYR A 56 -23.81 -4.45 -7.04
N VAL A 57 -23.74 -3.13 -7.21
CA VAL A 57 -22.53 -2.36 -6.88
C VAL A 57 -22.23 -2.47 -5.37
N ARG A 58 -23.24 -2.25 -4.52
CA ARG A 58 -23.07 -2.22 -3.07
C ARG A 58 -22.83 -3.61 -2.47
N TRP A 59 -23.59 -4.62 -2.89
CA TRP A 59 -23.61 -5.94 -2.24
C TRP A 59 -22.73 -6.98 -2.91
N VAL A 60 -22.25 -6.73 -4.13
CA VAL A 60 -21.40 -7.70 -4.85
C VAL A 60 -20.05 -7.06 -5.22
N LEU A 61 -20.07 -5.94 -5.96
CA LEU A 61 -18.83 -5.35 -6.47
C LEU A 61 -17.93 -4.81 -5.35
N TRP A 62 -18.49 -4.07 -4.38
CA TRP A 62 -17.73 -3.54 -3.25
C TRP A 62 -17.11 -4.62 -2.37
N PRO A 63 -17.85 -5.68 -1.95
CA PRO A 63 -17.26 -6.82 -1.25
C PRO A 63 -16.15 -7.50 -2.05
N VAL A 64 -16.32 -7.73 -3.35
CA VAL A 64 -15.27 -8.31 -4.20
C VAL A 64 -14.02 -7.42 -4.24
N CYS A 65 -14.19 -6.09 -4.35
CA CYS A 65 -13.07 -5.16 -4.29
C CYS A 65 -12.40 -5.15 -2.91
N GLY A 66 -13.19 -5.23 -1.84
CA GLY A 66 -12.70 -5.35 -0.47
C GLY A 66 -11.89 -6.62 -0.26
N LEU A 67 -12.39 -7.78 -0.73
CA LEU A 67 -11.68 -9.06 -0.68
C LEU A 67 -10.39 -9.03 -1.50
N LEU A 68 -10.41 -8.42 -2.69
CA LEU A 68 -9.20 -8.17 -3.47
C LEU A 68 -8.16 -7.37 -2.68
N LEU A 69 -8.60 -6.29 -2.02
CA LEU A 69 -7.68 -5.44 -1.26
C LEU A 69 -7.14 -6.15 -0.02
N LEU A 70 -8.01 -6.89 0.69
CA LEU A 70 -7.64 -7.69 1.86
C LEU A 70 -6.66 -8.80 1.49
N THR A 71 -6.88 -9.49 0.38
CA THR A 71 -5.96 -10.53 -0.11
C THR A 71 -4.61 -9.92 -0.49
N VAL A 72 -4.58 -8.80 -1.21
CA VAL A 72 -3.34 -8.06 -1.50
C VAL A 72 -2.60 -7.69 -0.22
N ALA A 73 -3.31 -7.15 0.78
CA ALA A 73 -2.72 -6.74 2.06
C ALA A 73 -2.19 -7.91 2.89
N ALA A 74 -2.98 -8.99 3.01
CA ALA A 74 -2.61 -10.18 3.77
C ALA A 74 -1.37 -10.88 3.19
N LEU A 75 -1.26 -10.93 1.86
CA LEU A 75 -0.10 -11.55 1.23
C LEU A 75 1.20 -10.75 1.40
N GLN A 76 1.12 -9.44 1.68
CA GLN A 76 2.33 -8.65 1.96
C GLN A 76 3.03 -9.04 3.24
N THR A 77 2.28 -9.44 4.26
CA THR A 77 2.83 -9.82 5.57
C THR A 77 3.10 -11.31 5.67
N ALA A 78 2.32 -12.13 4.97
CA ALA A 78 2.43 -13.58 5.03
C ALA A 78 3.59 -14.15 4.20
N HIS A 79 4.00 -13.48 3.12
CA HIS A 79 4.95 -14.05 2.17
C HIS A 79 6.17 -13.15 1.91
N ASP A 80 7.34 -13.78 1.86
CA ASP A 80 8.64 -13.19 1.56
C ASP A 80 8.84 -12.85 0.07
N GLY A 81 7.84 -13.18 -0.78
CA GLY A 81 7.88 -12.97 -2.22
C GLY A 81 8.92 -13.83 -2.96
N GLY A 82 9.49 -14.82 -2.27
CA GLY A 82 10.38 -15.81 -2.84
C GLY A 82 9.65 -16.68 -3.86
N SER A 83 10.31 -16.95 -4.99
CA SER A 83 9.82 -17.86 -6.01
C SER A 83 11.00 -18.67 -6.56
N ALA A 84 10.76 -19.56 -7.52
CA ALA A 84 11.83 -20.27 -8.23
C ALA A 84 12.85 -19.34 -8.90
N LEU A 85 12.49 -18.06 -9.11
CA LEU A 85 13.35 -17.03 -9.66
C LEU A 85 14.02 -16.22 -8.53
N ARG A 86 15.24 -15.76 -8.79
CA ARG A 86 15.97 -14.84 -7.90
C ARG A 86 15.10 -13.62 -7.59
N TYR A 87 14.95 -13.31 -6.31
CA TYR A 87 14.18 -12.15 -5.89
C TYR A 87 14.83 -10.86 -6.44
N LEU A 88 14.05 -10.11 -7.21
CA LEU A 88 14.39 -8.77 -7.65
C LEU A 88 13.22 -7.85 -7.23
N PRO A 89 13.48 -6.77 -6.47
CA PRO A 89 12.43 -5.84 -6.05
C PRO A 89 11.59 -5.38 -7.25
N LEU A 90 10.27 -5.29 -7.08
CA LEU A 90 9.29 -4.91 -8.12
C LEU A 90 9.05 -5.95 -9.23
N ALA A 91 9.96 -6.90 -9.44
CA ALA A 91 9.83 -7.93 -10.46
C ALA A 91 9.29 -9.26 -9.91
N SER A 92 9.09 -9.37 -8.58
CA SER A 92 8.40 -10.52 -8.00
C SER A 92 6.96 -10.59 -8.50
N ALA A 93 6.46 -11.81 -8.72
CA ALA A 93 5.08 -12.05 -9.16
C ALA A 93 4.05 -11.43 -8.20
N LEU A 94 4.36 -11.39 -6.89
CA LEU A 94 3.53 -10.73 -5.89
C LEU A 94 3.48 -9.21 -6.07
N ASP A 95 4.60 -8.58 -6.40
CA ASP A 95 4.67 -7.13 -6.62
C ASP A 95 3.87 -6.75 -7.86
N LEU A 96 4.04 -7.47 -8.96
CA LEU A 96 3.30 -7.24 -10.21
C LEU A 96 1.79 -7.42 -10.03
N ALA A 97 1.37 -8.50 -9.35
CA ALA A 97 -0.04 -8.76 -9.05
C ALA A 97 -0.65 -7.66 -8.16
N SER A 98 0.10 -7.22 -7.14
CA SER A 98 -0.33 -6.16 -6.21
C SER A 98 -0.46 -4.81 -6.91
N ILE A 99 0.53 -4.44 -7.74
CA ILE A 99 0.49 -3.21 -8.55
C ILE A 99 -0.72 -3.22 -9.48
N ALA A 100 -0.96 -4.33 -10.20
CA ALA A 100 -2.09 -4.44 -11.11
C ALA A 100 -3.44 -4.27 -10.38
N ALA A 101 -3.60 -4.91 -9.22
CA ALA A 101 -4.80 -4.82 -8.40
C ALA A 101 -5.03 -3.40 -7.85
N LEU A 102 -4.02 -2.81 -7.18
CA LEU A 102 -4.11 -1.48 -6.59
C LEU A 102 -4.34 -0.40 -7.65
N LEU A 103 -3.65 -0.49 -8.79
CA LEU A 103 -3.81 0.46 -9.89
C LEU A 103 -5.21 0.38 -10.51
N TRP A 104 -5.77 -0.82 -10.64
CA TRP A 104 -7.14 -1.00 -11.12
C TRP A 104 -8.15 -0.38 -10.14
N LEU A 105 -8.03 -0.68 -8.84
CA LEU A 105 -8.89 -0.12 -7.79
C LEU A 105 -8.80 1.42 -7.75
N ALA A 106 -7.58 1.97 -7.81
CA ALA A 106 -7.34 3.41 -7.79
C ALA A 106 -7.94 4.12 -9.02
N ARG A 107 -7.74 3.58 -10.22
CA ARG A 107 -8.26 4.16 -11.47
C ARG A 107 -9.77 4.13 -11.56
N ARG A 108 -10.40 3.06 -11.04
CA ARG A 108 -11.85 2.90 -11.08
C ARG A 108 -12.57 3.54 -9.89
N ARG A 109 -11.82 4.03 -8.89
CA ARG A 109 -12.34 4.67 -7.67
C ARG A 109 -13.42 3.81 -6.98
N LEU A 110 -13.19 2.50 -6.95
CA LEU A 110 -14.15 1.51 -6.42
C LEU A 110 -14.15 1.44 -4.89
N LEU A 111 -13.05 1.86 -4.27
CA LEU A 111 -12.86 1.94 -2.83
C LEU A 111 -12.34 3.33 -2.45
N PRO A 112 -12.46 3.74 -1.17
CA PRO A 112 -11.88 4.98 -0.69
C PRO A 112 -10.39 5.07 -1.00
N VAL A 113 -9.96 6.22 -1.53
CA VAL A 113 -8.55 6.46 -1.92
C VAL A 113 -7.60 6.30 -0.72
N SER A 114 -8.06 6.65 0.48
CA SER A 114 -7.30 6.45 1.73
C SER A 114 -6.97 4.97 1.97
N LEU A 115 -7.92 4.08 1.73
CA LEU A 115 -7.75 2.64 1.94
C LEU A 115 -6.79 2.04 0.92
N ILE A 116 -6.91 2.44 -0.35
CA ILE A 116 -5.99 2.04 -1.42
C ILE A 116 -4.58 2.61 -1.14
N GLY A 117 -4.49 3.85 -0.67
CA GLY A 117 -3.22 4.48 -0.27
C GLY A 117 -2.55 3.77 0.89
N ALA A 118 -3.31 3.38 1.91
CA ALA A 118 -2.81 2.59 3.04
C ALA A 118 -2.28 1.22 2.60
N ALA A 119 -3.02 0.53 1.72
CA ALA A 119 -2.55 -0.73 1.13
C ALA A 119 -1.30 -0.54 0.25
N GLY A 120 -1.20 0.59 -0.46
CA GLY A 120 0.00 0.97 -1.21
C GLY A 120 1.21 1.20 -0.31
N LEU A 121 1.03 1.91 0.82
CA LEU A 121 2.09 2.12 1.82
C LEU A 121 2.52 0.80 2.46
N LEU A 122 1.56 -0.09 2.77
CA LEU A 122 1.85 -1.44 3.27
C LEU A 122 2.66 -2.24 2.25
N TRP A 123 2.26 -2.20 0.97
CA TRP A 123 2.99 -2.87 -0.10
C TRP A 123 4.43 -2.35 -0.24
N VAL A 124 4.64 -1.02 -0.24
CA VAL A 124 5.99 -0.44 -0.27
C VAL A 124 6.80 -0.85 0.96
N SER A 125 6.18 -0.88 2.15
CA SER A 125 6.86 -1.30 3.39
C SER A 125 7.27 -2.77 3.34
N ALA A 126 6.40 -3.64 2.83
CA ALA A 126 6.69 -5.05 2.62
C ALA A 126 7.75 -5.28 1.53
N LEU A 127 7.76 -4.47 0.47
CA LEU A 127 8.80 -4.49 -0.55
C LEU A 127 10.18 -4.20 0.06
N VAL A 128 10.27 -3.21 0.95
CA VAL A 128 11.51 -2.92 1.69
C VAL A 128 11.90 -4.09 2.59
N ALA A 129 10.95 -4.66 3.34
CA ALA A 129 11.18 -5.83 4.19
C ALA A 129 11.72 -7.02 3.40
N ARG A 130 11.10 -7.34 2.25
CA ARG A 130 11.56 -8.42 1.35
C ARG A 130 12.93 -8.11 0.77
N SER A 131 13.19 -6.86 0.40
CA SER A 131 14.51 -6.44 -0.09
C SER A 131 15.59 -6.66 0.96
N VAL A 132 15.33 -6.30 2.22
CA VAL A 132 16.27 -6.53 3.34
C VAL A 132 16.43 -8.03 3.62
N HIS A 133 15.36 -8.81 3.57
CA HIS A 133 15.42 -10.27 3.72
C HIS A 133 16.36 -10.91 2.68
N HIS A 134 16.10 -10.64 1.40
CA HIS A 134 16.80 -11.30 0.29
C HIS A 134 18.21 -10.74 0.04
N LEU A 135 18.44 -9.44 0.29
CA LEU A 135 19.74 -8.80 0.02
C LEU A 135 20.68 -8.78 1.23
N ALA A 136 20.14 -8.67 2.45
CA ALA A 136 20.93 -8.59 3.69
C ALA A 136 20.82 -9.85 4.57
N GLY A 137 20.04 -10.86 4.16
CA GLY A 137 19.96 -12.16 4.84
C GLY A 137 19.22 -12.14 6.18
N VAL A 138 18.47 -11.09 6.49
CA VAL A 138 17.67 -10.99 7.72
C VAL A 138 16.54 -12.01 7.66
N ALA A 139 16.44 -12.94 8.62
CA ALA A 139 15.42 -14.00 8.60
C ALA A 139 13.98 -13.46 8.50
N TRP A 140 13.14 -14.08 7.66
CA TRP A 140 11.72 -13.73 7.50
C TRP A 140 10.89 -14.18 8.70
N SER A 141 11.06 -13.48 9.83
CA SER A 141 10.24 -13.65 11.02
C SER A 141 9.92 -12.29 11.61
N ALA A 142 8.75 -12.17 12.25
CA ALA A 142 8.32 -10.91 12.85
C ALA A 142 9.36 -10.39 13.85
N ALA A 143 9.93 -11.27 14.69
CA ALA A 143 10.93 -10.91 15.67
C ALA A 143 12.24 -10.39 15.03
N ALA A 144 12.77 -11.11 14.04
CA ALA A 144 14.02 -10.70 13.37
C ALA A 144 13.85 -9.40 12.57
N MET A 145 12.70 -9.22 11.91
CA MET A 145 12.40 -8.00 11.17
C MET A 145 12.23 -6.80 12.11
N PHE A 146 11.55 -6.97 13.24
CA PHE A 146 11.41 -5.89 14.22
C PHE A 146 12.75 -5.45 14.82
N GLN A 147 13.66 -6.40 15.10
CA GLN A 147 14.97 -6.12 15.69
C GLN A 147 16.02 -5.59 14.69
N SER A 148 15.75 -5.71 13.38
CA SER A 148 16.70 -5.30 12.35
C SER A 148 16.81 -3.77 12.24
N THR A 149 17.94 -3.22 12.70
CA THR A 149 18.25 -1.78 12.60
C THR A 149 18.26 -1.31 11.14
N LEU A 150 18.78 -2.14 10.23
CA LEU A 150 18.78 -1.88 8.79
C LEU A 150 17.36 -1.74 8.24
N LEU A 151 16.46 -2.66 8.60
CA LEU A 151 15.06 -2.57 8.16
C LEU A 151 14.38 -1.33 8.73
N GLN A 152 14.56 -1.05 10.02
CA GLN A 152 13.95 0.11 10.66
C GLN A 152 14.40 1.42 10.01
N ALA A 153 15.69 1.55 9.70
CA ALA A 153 16.25 2.71 9.00
C ALA A 153 15.72 2.83 7.56
N ALA A 154 15.72 1.72 6.81
CA ALA A 154 15.22 1.70 5.43
C ALA A 154 13.72 2.05 5.35
N LEU A 155 12.90 1.55 6.29
CA LEU A 155 11.49 1.89 6.39
C LEU A 155 11.29 3.37 6.73
N SER A 156 12.04 3.90 7.70
CA SER A 156 11.95 5.33 8.06
C SER A 156 12.29 6.22 6.87
N LEU A 157 13.39 5.94 6.16
CA LEU A 157 13.76 6.69 4.96
C LEU A 157 12.68 6.59 3.87
N THR A 158 12.17 5.39 3.64
CA THR A 158 11.12 5.15 2.63
C THR A 158 9.83 5.90 2.95
N TRP A 159 9.40 5.90 4.22
CA TRP A 159 8.21 6.62 4.65
C TRP A 159 8.38 8.13 4.58
N THR A 160 9.56 8.67 4.92
CA THR A 160 9.86 10.09 4.74
C THR A 160 9.80 10.50 3.27
N LEU A 161 10.42 9.72 2.37
CA LEU A 161 10.38 9.99 0.93
C LEU A 161 8.95 9.88 0.38
N ALA A 162 8.19 8.88 0.80
CA ALA A 162 6.79 8.71 0.42
C ALA A 162 5.92 9.87 0.91
N ALA A 163 6.11 10.33 2.15
CA ALA A 163 5.42 11.48 2.72
C ALA A 163 5.68 12.75 1.92
N LEU A 164 6.96 13.05 1.64
CA LEU A 164 7.36 14.21 0.83
C LEU A 164 6.80 14.13 -0.59
N ALA A 165 6.92 12.99 -1.26
CA ALA A 165 6.37 12.79 -2.59
C ALA A 165 4.85 12.98 -2.60
N LEU A 166 4.15 12.50 -1.57
CA LEU A 166 2.71 12.66 -1.42
C LEU A 166 2.32 14.12 -1.20
N MET A 167 3.02 14.85 -0.34
CA MET A 167 2.79 16.29 -0.10
C MET A 167 3.04 17.11 -1.37
N ILE A 168 4.16 16.88 -2.07
CA ILE A 168 4.48 17.55 -3.34
C ILE A 168 3.41 17.25 -4.40
N HIS A 169 3.00 15.99 -4.54
CA HIS A 169 1.95 15.60 -5.47
C HIS A 169 0.61 16.26 -5.11
N ALA A 170 0.29 16.32 -3.82
CA ALA A 170 -0.92 16.94 -3.31
C ALA A 170 -0.96 18.45 -3.59
N THR A 171 0.16 19.16 -3.39
CA THR A 171 0.28 20.59 -3.73
C THR A 171 0.06 20.82 -5.23
N ARG A 172 0.70 20.02 -6.09
CA ARG A 172 0.51 20.11 -7.57
C ARG A 172 -0.92 19.81 -8.01
N ARG A 173 -1.62 18.92 -7.32
CA ARG A 173 -3.02 18.52 -7.62
C ARG A 173 -4.07 19.31 -6.84
N ARG A 174 -3.68 20.29 -6.03
CA ARG A 174 -4.54 21.01 -5.07
C ARG A 174 -5.37 20.07 -4.17
N ALA A 175 -4.82 18.91 -3.81
CA ALA A 175 -5.52 17.86 -3.08
C ALA A 175 -5.22 17.94 -1.58
N ARG A 176 -5.95 18.80 -0.85
CA ARG A 176 -5.71 19.06 0.59
C ARG A 176 -5.72 17.80 1.46
N ALA A 177 -6.63 16.85 1.19
CA ALA A 177 -6.69 15.58 1.92
C ALA A 177 -5.41 14.73 1.75
N LEU A 178 -4.84 14.70 0.53
CA LEU A 178 -3.58 13.98 0.28
C LEU A 178 -2.40 14.66 0.96
N TRP A 179 -2.42 16.00 1.04
CA TRP A 179 -1.38 16.77 1.73
C TRP A 179 -1.33 16.41 3.22
N PHE A 180 -2.49 16.40 3.89
CA PHE A 180 -2.57 16.01 5.30
C PHE A 180 -2.22 14.54 5.53
N ALA A 181 -2.53 13.64 4.60
CA ALA A 181 -2.09 12.25 4.68
C ALA A 181 -0.55 12.13 4.63
N GLY A 182 0.11 12.90 3.76
CA GLY A 182 1.57 12.98 3.71
C GLY A 182 2.18 13.58 4.98
N PHE A 183 1.59 14.67 5.47
CA PHE A 183 2.00 15.29 6.74
C PHE A 183 1.85 14.32 7.92
N ALA A 184 0.73 13.61 8.02
CA ALA A 184 0.49 12.62 9.07
C ALA A 184 1.52 11.48 9.01
N LEU A 185 1.86 11.01 7.81
CA LEU A 185 2.92 10.01 7.63
C LEU A 185 4.29 10.54 8.07
N LEU A 186 4.62 11.79 7.73
CA LEU A 186 5.86 12.44 8.16
C LEU A 186 5.93 12.58 9.69
N ALA A 187 4.83 13.00 10.30
CA ALA A 187 4.70 13.11 11.75
C ALA A 187 4.85 11.74 12.43
N ALA A 188 4.28 10.67 11.86
CA ALA A 188 4.45 9.31 12.37
C ALA A 188 5.91 8.84 12.33
N VAL A 189 6.66 9.16 11.26
CA VAL A 189 8.11 8.88 11.20
C VAL A 189 8.87 9.68 12.25
N GLY A 190 8.58 10.98 12.39
CA GLY A 190 9.19 11.81 13.42
C GLY A 190 8.94 11.28 14.83
N ALA A 191 7.69 10.91 15.14
CA ALA A 191 7.34 10.29 16.42
C ALA A 191 8.10 8.98 16.65
N LYS A 192 8.22 8.13 15.63
CA LYS A 192 9.01 6.88 15.71
C LYS A 192 10.48 7.16 16.05
N LEU A 193 11.09 8.15 15.39
CA LEU A 193 12.50 8.51 15.66
C LEU A 193 12.67 9.05 17.08
N LEU A 194 11.79 9.96 17.52
CA LEU A 194 11.81 10.46 18.89
C LEU A 194 11.69 9.36 19.94
N MET A 195 10.86 8.35 19.71
CA MET A 195 10.76 7.22 20.64
C MET A 195 12.07 6.43 20.74
N VAL A 196 12.80 6.28 19.63
CA VAL A 196 14.12 5.61 19.61
C VAL A 196 15.16 6.47 20.33
N ASP A 197 15.15 7.78 20.08
CA ASP A 197 16.05 8.72 20.74
C ASP A 197 15.75 8.75 22.25
N LEU A 198 14.48 8.87 22.66
CA LEU A 198 14.07 8.84 24.08
C LEU A 198 14.53 7.58 24.81
N ALA A 199 14.54 6.43 24.16
CA ALA A 199 14.98 5.17 24.77
C ALA A 199 16.50 5.11 24.96
N SER A 200 17.27 5.97 24.28
CA SER A 200 18.72 5.86 24.14
C SER A 200 19.51 7.12 24.57
N ALA A 201 18.82 8.24 24.80
CA ALA A 201 19.40 9.58 24.89
C ALA A 201 19.36 10.23 26.29
N GLY A 202 20.32 11.12 26.54
CA GLY A 202 20.26 12.19 27.53
C GLY A 202 19.55 13.45 27.01
N THR A 203 19.38 14.46 27.88
CA THR A 203 18.55 15.67 27.64
C THR A 203 18.91 16.44 26.37
N VAL A 204 20.18 16.43 25.97
CA VAL A 204 20.68 17.18 24.80
C VAL A 204 20.31 16.49 23.48
N GLU A 205 20.45 15.16 23.37
CA GLU A 205 20.20 14.45 22.10
C GLU A 205 18.71 14.41 21.76
N TRP A 206 17.83 14.28 22.76
CA TRP A 206 16.38 14.44 22.57
C TRP A 206 16.03 15.83 22.03
N THR A 207 16.62 16.89 22.59
CA THR A 207 16.32 18.28 22.19
C THR A 207 16.77 18.54 20.76
N ALA A 208 17.96 18.04 20.38
CA ALA A 208 18.47 18.13 19.01
C ALA A 208 17.56 17.38 18.00
N SER A 209 17.06 16.20 18.38
CA SER A 209 16.18 15.39 17.52
C SER A 209 14.81 16.05 17.32
N LEU A 210 14.26 16.65 18.38
CA LEU A 210 13.02 17.43 18.29
C LEU A 210 13.17 18.63 17.34
N LEU A 211 14.28 19.36 17.44
CA LEU A 211 14.61 20.45 16.51
C LEU A 211 14.79 19.93 15.08
N GLY A 212 15.46 18.80 14.88
CA GLY A 212 15.64 18.18 13.57
C GLY A 212 14.32 17.82 12.89
N ILE A 213 13.38 17.24 13.64
CA ILE A 213 12.03 16.91 13.14
C ILE A 213 11.23 18.19 12.85
N GLY A 214 11.30 19.18 13.75
CA GLY A 214 10.67 20.49 13.53
C GLY A 214 11.18 21.15 12.24
N ALA A 215 12.49 21.13 12.03
CA ALA A 215 13.11 21.64 10.81
C ALA A 215 12.67 20.85 9.57
N LEU A 216 12.61 19.52 9.64
CA LEU A 216 12.14 18.67 8.53
C LEU A 216 10.69 19.01 8.15
N ILE A 217 9.81 19.18 9.13
CA ILE A 217 8.41 19.57 8.90
C ILE A 217 8.32 20.97 8.27
N LEU A 218 9.16 21.90 8.73
CA LEU A 218 9.21 23.26 8.19
C LEU A 218 9.65 23.25 6.72
N VAL A 219 10.72 22.51 6.40
CA VAL A 219 11.20 22.33 5.02
C VAL A 219 10.13 21.69 4.16
N ALA A 220 9.48 20.62 4.64
CA ALA A 220 8.40 19.96 3.91
C ALA A 220 7.23 20.92 3.62
N SER A 221 6.85 21.75 4.61
CA SER A 221 5.76 22.72 4.48
C SER A 221 6.12 23.89 3.56
N TYR A 222 7.38 24.29 3.54
CA TYR A 222 7.90 25.31 2.62
C TYR A 222 7.94 24.79 1.17
N VAL A 223 8.47 23.59 0.94
CA VAL A 223 8.57 22.97 -0.40
C VAL A 223 7.21 22.59 -0.95
N ALA A 224 6.30 22.14 -0.09
CA ALA A 224 4.95 21.73 -0.44
C ALA A 224 3.93 22.52 0.39
N PRO A 225 3.58 23.76 0.00
CA PRO A 225 2.57 24.53 0.71
C PRO A 225 1.21 23.84 0.67
N VAL A 226 0.44 24.04 1.75
CA VAL A 226 -0.92 23.50 1.88
C VAL A 226 -1.80 24.06 0.76
N PRO A 227 -2.50 23.21 -0.01
CA PRO A 227 -3.47 23.69 -0.99
C PRO A 227 -4.56 24.57 -0.35
N PRO A 228 -4.94 25.70 -0.97
CA PRO A 228 -6.00 26.55 -0.44
C PRO A 228 -7.31 25.76 -0.32
N ALA A 229 -8.10 26.09 0.70
CA ALA A 229 -9.50 25.67 0.73
C ALA A 229 -10.24 26.34 -0.43
N THR A 230 -11.19 25.65 -1.07
CA THR A 230 -12.11 26.28 -2.03
C THR A 230 -12.70 27.54 -1.41
N GLU A 231 -12.56 28.67 -2.10
CA GLU A 231 -13.14 29.96 -1.67
C GLU A 231 -14.65 29.79 -1.39
N PRO A 232 -15.18 30.44 -0.35
CA PRO A 232 -16.62 30.54 -0.18
C PRO A 232 -17.25 31.14 -1.45
N PRO A 233 -18.40 30.66 -1.92
CA PRO A 233 -19.09 31.32 -3.02
C PRO A 233 -19.50 32.72 -2.56
N GLY A 234 -18.85 33.77 -3.09
CA GLY A 234 -19.32 35.15 -2.96
C GLY A 234 -18.38 36.17 -2.31
N VAL A 235 -17.06 36.09 -2.52
CA VAL A 235 -16.20 37.27 -2.34
C VAL A 235 -15.37 37.47 -3.59
N THR A 236 -15.93 38.19 -4.57
CA THR A 236 -15.16 38.86 -5.61
C THR A 236 -14.77 40.26 -5.11
N PRO A 237 -13.54 40.74 -5.39
CA PRO A 237 -13.17 42.13 -5.12
C PRO A 237 -13.98 43.12 -5.95
#